data_AF-X7S1Q0-F1
#
_entry.id   AF-X7S1Q0-F1
#
_cell.length_a   1.000
_cell.length_b   1.000
_cell.length_c   1.000
_cell.angle_alpha   90.00
_cell.angle_beta   90.00
_cell.angle_gamma   90.00
#
_symmetry.space_group_name_H-M   'P 1'
#
loop_
_entity.id
_entity.type
_entity.pdbx_description
1 polymer ?
#
loop_
_entity_poly.entity_id
_entity_poly.type
_entity_poly.pdbx_seq_one_letter_code
_entity_poly.pdbx_strand_id
1 'polypeptide(L)'
;MIKAINNNRYFKFFQPKLFYFNQDIDNDDPVRLLSAILEEMDFSNLLQVFPNKTKVHPVNMFAVIIYAYSQGKYSTRDIEFLCKDSQRTKFLLNSPNTPTYSTISRFLSKANNIIYELFCQFVEKLLKLSEITTETIYIDGTKIEAYANKYSFVWKKSTLKYKERLEENILQLIDEFNKYFNKELDNIFDILSFLEELKIHKVFGRGKRKSKEQLFLEKAQSYAERLNKYTNYLEILGE
;
A
#
# COMPACT_ATOMS: atom_id res chain seq x y z
N MET A 1 10.61 -26.46 -24.60
CA MET A 1 9.15 -26.66 -24.73
C MET A 1 8.54 -26.77 -23.34
N ILE A 2 8.10 -25.64 -22.78
CA ILE A 2 7.44 -25.62 -21.47
C ILE A 2 6.02 -26.18 -21.69
N LYS A 3 5.72 -27.33 -21.07
CA LYS A 3 4.35 -27.88 -21.10
C LYS A 3 3.43 -26.93 -20.33
N ALA A 4 2.30 -26.55 -20.93
CA ALA A 4 1.25 -25.81 -20.25
C ALA A 4 0.72 -26.63 -19.06
N ILE A 5 0.81 -26.06 -17.85
CA ILE A 5 0.34 -26.68 -16.60
C ILE A 5 -1.17 -26.40 -16.36
N ASN A 6 -1.88 -25.84 -17.35
CA ASN A 6 -3.28 -25.50 -17.19
C ASN A 6 -4.17 -26.59 -17.81
N ASN A 7 -4.63 -27.56 -17.00
CA ASN A 7 -5.66 -28.56 -17.37
C ASN A 7 -7.07 -27.94 -17.47
N ASN A 8 -7.13 -26.68 -17.92
CA ASN A 8 -8.35 -25.91 -18.01
C ASN A 8 -9.03 -26.20 -19.35
N ARG A 9 -9.84 -27.28 -19.39
CA ARG A 9 -10.62 -27.74 -20.57
C ARG A 9 -11.57 -26.69 -21.17
N TYR A 10 -11.67 -25.48 -20.60
CA TYR A 10 -12.56 -24.40 -21.01
C TYR A 10 -11.89 -23.21 -21.70
N PHE A 11 -10.56 -23.19 -21.85
CA PHE A 11 -9.84 -21.98 -22.25
C PHE A 11 -9.16 -22.09 -23.62
N LYS A 12 -9.98 -21.97 -24.67
CA LYS A 12 -9.58 -21.17 -25.84
C LYS A 12 -10.44 -19.91 -25.76
N PHE A 13 -9.91 -18.84 -25.17
CA PHE A 13 -10.70 -17.63 -24.88
C PHE A 13 -11.34 -17.06 -26.16
N PHE A 14 -10.63 -17.22 -27.27
CA PHE A 14 -11.03 -16.75 -28.58
C PHE A 14 -11.11 -17.93 -29.55
N GLN A 15 -12.14 -18.76 -29.39
CA GLN A 15 -12.55 -19.58 -30.53
C GLN A 15 -12.94 -18.63 -31.68
N PRO A 16 -12.44 -18.85 -32.91
CA PRO A 16 -12.95 -18.17 -34.08
C PRO A 16 -14.41 -18.59 -34.27
N LYS A 17 -15.33 -17.87 -33.64
CA LYS A 17 -16.76 -18.03 -33.87
C LYS A 17 -17.05 -17.36 -35.20
N LEU A 18 -17.67 -18.10 -36.13
CA LEU A 18 -18.01 -17.63 -37.47
C LEU A 18 -18.81 -16.30 -37.51
N PHE A 19 -19.40 -15.87 -36.39
CA PHE A 19 -20.43 -14.82 -36.35
C PHE A 19 -20.20 -13.70 -35.32
N TYR A 20 -19.04 -13.63 -34.68
CA TYR A 20 -18.79 -12.58 -33.67
C TYR A 20 -17.47 -11.86 -33.96
N PHE A 21 -17.56 -10.59 -34.37
CA PHE A 21 -16.67 -9.42 -34.26
C PHE A 21 -15.13 -9.58 -34.27
N ASN A 22 -14.61 -10.77 -34.57
CA ASN A 22 -13.18 -11.10 -34.53
C ASN A 22 -12.44 -10.70 -35.82
N GLN A 23 -13.17 -10.25 -36.84
CA GLN A 23 -12.60 -9.93 -38.16
C GLN A 23 -12.08 -8.50 -38.29
N ASP A 24 -12.46 -7.59 -37.38
CA ASP A 24 -12.13 -6.16 -37.51
C ASP A 24 -10.97 -5.69 -36.61
N ILE A 25 -10.35 -6.60 -35.84
CA ILE A 25 -9.22 -6.26 -34.97
C ILE A 25 -7.94 -6.77 -35.60
N ASP A 26 -6.98 -5.87 -35.85
CA ASP A 26 -5.68 -6.20 -36.42
C ASP A 26 -4.94 -7.24 -35.58
N ASN A 27 -4.09 -8.03 -36.24
CA ASN A 27 -3.31 -9.08 -35.56
C ASN A 27 -2.32 -8.52 -34.54
N ASP A 28 -1.87 -7.28 -34.75
CA ASP A 28 -0.93 -6.58 -33.87
C ASP A 28 -1.62 -5.73 -32.79
N ASP A 29 -2.96 -5.78 -32.69
CA ASP A 29 -3.68 -5.00 -31.69
C ASP A 29 -3.35 -5.45 -30.25
N PRO A 30 -3.11 -4.53 -29.30
CA PRO A 30 -2.74 -4.86 -27.92
C PRO A 30 -3.74 -5.76 -27.20
N VAL A 31 -4.99 -5.79 -27.64
CA VAL A 31 -6.03 -6.67 -27.07
C VAL A 31 -5.73 -8.14 -27.34
N ARG A 32 -5.05 -8.46 -28.44
CA ARG A 32 -4.62 -9.83 -28.74
C ARG A 32 -3.47 -10.26 -27.83
N LEU A 33 -2.53 -9.36 -27.54
CA LEU A 33 -1.51 -9.61 -26.52
C LEU A 33 -2.15 -9.84 -25.15
N LEU A 34 -3.09 -8.99 -24.75
CA LEU A 34 -3.86 -9.16 -23.52
C LEU A 34 -4.56 -10.53 -23.47
N SER A 35 -5.18 -10.96 -24.59
CA SER A 35 -5.82 -12.27 -24.66
C SER A 35 -4.87 -13.43 -24.46
N ALA A 36 -3.67 -13.37 -25.06
CA ALA A 36 -2.65 -14.40 -24.91
C ALA A 36 -2.17 -14.50 -23.46
N ILE A 37 -1.95 -13.36 -22.78
CA ILE A 37 -1.57 -13.33 -21.36
C ILE A 37 -2.64 -13.98 -20.49
N LEU A 38 -3.91 -13.62 -20.72
CA LEU A 38 -5.04 -14.15 -19.96
C LEU A 38 -5.19 -15.67 -20.18
N GLU A 39 -4.95 -16.18 -21.39
CA GLU A 39 -4.99 -17.62 -21.67
C GLU A 39 -4.04 -18.45 -20.79
N GLU A 40 -2.92 -17.87 -20.36
CA GLU A 40 -1.98 -18.58 -19.51
C GLU A 40 -2.24 -18.43 -18.01
N MET A 41 -3.14 -17.55 -17.58
CA MET A 41 -3.45 -17.28 -16.16
C MET A 41 -4.28 -18.38 -15.51
N ASP A 42 -4.20 -18.47 -14.18
CA ASP A 42 -5.06 -19.36 -13.40
C ASP A 42 -6.26 -18.61 -12.83
N PHE A 43 -7.45 -18.96 -13.31
CA PHE A 43 -8.72 -18.37 -12.85
C PHE A 43 -9.51 -19.27 -11.90
N SER A 44 -8.91 -20.36 -11.38
CA SER A 44 -9.58 -21.31 -10.50
C SER A 44 -10.24 -20.60 -9.30
N ASN A 45 -9.51 -19.70 -8.63
CA ASN A 45 -10.03 -18.91 -7.50
C ASN A 45 -11.17 -17.98 -7.92
N LEU A 46 -11.06 -17.37 -9.10
CA LEU A 46 -12.10 -16.50 -9.65
C LEU A 46 -13.39 -17.27 -9.93
N LEU A 47 -13.28 -18.47 -10.52
CA LEU A 47 -14.43 -19.31 -10.83
C LEU A 47 -15.09 -19.87 -9.56
N GLN A 48 -14.33 -20.13 -8.49
CA GLN A 48 -14.90 -20.49 -7.18
C GLN A 48 -15.75 -19.36 -6.57
N VAL A 49 -15.33 -18.11 -6.73
CA VAL A 49 -16.11 -16.94 -6.27
C VAL A 49 -17.38 -16.75 -7.10
N PHE A 50 -17.38 -17.18 -8.37
CA PHE A 50 -18.53 -17.10 -9.27
C PHE A 50 -18.96 -18.48 -9.77
N PRO A 51 -19.51 -19.34 -8.89
CA PRO A 51 -19.86 -20.72 -9.25
C PRO A 51 -21.09 -20.80 -10.16
N ASN A 52 -21.97 -19.80 -10.10
CA ASN A 52 -23.20 -19.74 -10.86
C ASN A 52 -23.01 -19.01 -12.18
N LYS A 53 -23.82 -19.37 -13.18
CA LYS A 53 -23.86 -18.70 -14.48
C LYS A 53 -24.21 -17.22 -14.32
N THR A 54 -23.26 -16.35 -14.66
CA THR A 54 -23.42 -14.90 -14.71
C THR A 54 -23.79 -14.45 -16.13
N LYS A 55 -24.33 -13.22 -16.26
CA LYS A 55 -24.67 -12.62 -17.56
C LYS A 55 -23.45 -12.46 -18.48
N VAL A 56 -22.30 -12.13 -17.87
CA VAL A 56 -20.98 -12.06 -18.50
C VAL A 56 -20.06 -13.00 -17.74
N HIS A 57 -19.27 -13.79 -18.46
CA HIS A 57 -18.34 -14.73 -17.84
C HIS A 57 -17.33 -13.97 -16.95
N PRO A 58 -17.04 -14.42 -15.72
CA PRO A 58 -16.18 -13.69 -14.77
C PRO A 58 -14.83 -13.32 -15.35
N VAL A 59 -14.28 -14.20 -16.19
CA VAL A 59 -12.96 -14.02 -16.77
C VAL A 59 -12.96 -13.00 -17.91
N ASN A 60 -14.04 -12.94 -18.70
CA ASN A 60 -14.21 -11.91 -19.73
C ASN A 60 -14.45 -10.54 -19.07
N MET A 61 -15.15 -10.51 -17.93
CA MET A 61 -15.31 -9.30 -17.13
C MET A 61 -13.96 -8.79 -16.61
N PHE A 62 -13.11 -9.69 -16.09
CA PHE A 62 -11.76 -9.35 -15.67
C PHE A 62 -10.92 -8.79 -16.82
N ALA A 63 -10.95 -9.44 -18.00
CA ALA A 63 -10.24 -8.98 -19.20
C ALA A 63 -10.60 -7.53 -19.58
N VAL A 64 -11.90 -7.22 -19.57
CA VAL A 64 -12.41 -5.87 -19.85
C VAL A 64 -11.94 -4.85 -18.82
N ILE A 65 -11.92 -5.21 -17.53
CA ILE A 65 -11.47 -4.30 -16.47
C ILE A 65 -9.99 -3.98 -16.63
N ILE A 66 -9.15 -5.00 -16.87
CA ILE A 66 -7.71 -4.79 -17.13
C ILE A 66 -7.49 -3.90 -18.34
N TYR A 67 -8.23 -4.16 -19.44
CA TYR A 67 -8.17 -3.31 -20.62
C TYR A 67 -8.62 -1.88 -20.35
N ALA A 68 -9.71 -1.68 -19.60
CA ALA A 68 -10.18 -0.34 -19.28
C ALA A 68 -9.16 0.44 -18.42
N TYR A 69 -8.52 -0.23 -17.46
CA TYR A 69 -7.49 0.36 -16.61
C TYR A 69 -6.23 0.74 -17.38
N SER A 70 -5.85 -0.03 -18.40
CA SER A 70 -4.72 0.34 -19.28
C SER A 70 -5.02 1.58 -20.13
N GLN A 71 -6.30 1.88 -20.36
CA GLN A 71 -6.77 3.11 -21.04
C GLN A 71 -7.08 4.26 -20.07
N GLY A 72 -6.75 4.12 -18.78
CA GLY A 72 -7.03 5.15 -17.75
C GLY A 72 -8.51 5.31 -17.39
N LYS A 73 -9.37 4.32 -17.71
CA LYS A 73 -10.81 4.34 -17.40
C LYS A 73 -11.09 3.50 -16.15
N TYR A 74 -11.17 4.16 -15.01
CA TYR A 74 -11.30 3.50 -13.71
C TYR A 74 -12.73 3.46 -13.17
N SER A 75 -13.59 4.40 -13.56
CA SER A 75 -14.96 4.44 -13.03
C SER A 75 -15.83 3.37 -13.69
N THR A 76 -16.72 2.75 -12.93
CA THR A 76 -17.61 1.70 -13.45
C THR A 76 -18.55 2.20 -14.56
N ARG A 77 -18.86 3.49 -14.58
CA ARG A 77 -19.64 4.14 -15.66
C ARG A 77 -18.80 4.33 -16.91
N ASP A 78 -17.54 4.74 -16.77
CA ASP A 78 -16.62 4.85 -17.92
C ASP A 78 -16.34 3.48 -18.54
N ILE A 79 -16.20 2.45 -17.71
CA ILE A 79 -16.03 1.07 -18.18
C ILE A 79 -17.30 0.61 -18.91
N GLU A 80 -18.49 0.90 -18.40
CA GLU A 80 -19.75 0.61 -19.10
C GLU A 80 -19.81 1.33 -20.46
N PHE A 81 -19.44 2.61 -20.50
CA PHE A 81 -19.38 3.39 -21.74
C PHE A 81 -18.40 2.76 -22.73
N LEU A 82 -17.18 2.41 -22.28
CA LEU A 82 -16.16 1.73 -23.08
C LEU A 82 -16.63 0.38 -23.62
N CYS A 83 -17.45 -0.35 -22.87
CA CYS A 83 -18.04 -1.62 -23.33
C CYS A 83 -19.07 -1.43 -24.46
N LYS A 84 -19.74 -0.27 -24.52
CA LYS A 84 -20.72 0.05 -25.57
C LYS A 84 -20.02 0.59 -26.82
N ASP A 85 -19.03 1.44 -26.62
CA ASP A 85 -18.36 2.21 -27.66
C ASP A 85 -17.28 1.40 -28.40
N SER A 86 -16.37 0.76 -27.66
CA SER A 86 -15.15 0.19 -28.23
C SER A 86 -15.30 -1.26 -28.72
N GLN A 87 -14.87 -1.50 -29.96
CA GLN A 87 -14.85 -2.83 -30.58
C GLN A 87 -13.91 -3.80 -29.85
N ARG A 88 -12.81 -3.29 -29.31
CA ARG A 88 -11.83 -4.03 -28.50
C ARG A 88 -12.46 -4.66 -27.26
N THR A 89 -13.33 -3.91 -26.60
CA THR A 89 -14.07 -4.37 -25.42
C THR A 89 -15.13 -5.40 -25.79
N LYS A 90 -15.79 -5.23 -26.94
CA LYS A 90 -16.76 -6.21 -27.48
C LYS A 90 -16.09 -7.54 -27.82
N PHE A 91 -14.89 -7.49 -28.39
CA PHE A 91 -14.04 -8.66 -28.59
C PHE A 91 -13.75 -9.36 -27.26
N LEU A 92 -13.22 -8.65 -26.26
CA LEU A 92 -12.90 -9.22 -24.94
C LEU A 92 -14.12 -9.84 -24.22
N LEU A 93 -15.31 -9.22 -24.36
CA LEU A 93 -16.55 -9.76 -23.78
C LEU A 93 -16.97 -11.08 -24.43
N ASN A 94 -16.66 -11.28 -25.72
CA ASN A 94 -17.00 -12.46 -26.52
C ASN A 94 -18.49 -12.85 -26.37
N SER A 95 -19.36 -11.84 -26.24
CA SER A 95 -20.79 -11.97 -25.96
C SER A 95 -21.53 -10.71 -26.38
N PRO A 96 -22.78 -10.82 -26.88
CA PRO A 96 -23.62 -9.65 -27.16
C PRO A 96 -24.07 -8.92 -25.88
N ASN A 97 -23.89 -9.53 -24.71
CA ASN A 97 -24.32 -8.95 -23.44
C ASN A 97 -23.32 -7.91 -22.94
N THR A 98 -23.58 -6.64 -23.19
CA THR A 98 -22.81 -5.55 -22.58
C THR A 98 -23.11 -5.44 -21.07
N PRO A 99 -22.09 -5.41 -20.19
CA PRO A 99 -22.30 -5.23 -18.77
C PRO A 99 -22.69 -3.79 -18.42
N THR A 100 -23.56 -3.63 -17.43
CA THR A 100 -23.91 -2.33 -16.85
C THR A 100 -22.93 -1.94 -15.75
N TYR A 101 -22.87 -0.65 -15.37
CA TYR A 101 -22.05 -0.18 -14.25
C TYR A 101 -22.32 -0.99 -12.95
N SER A 102 -23.59 -1.37 -12.72
CA SER A 102 -24.01 -2.16 -11.56
C SER A 102 -23.48 -3.59 -11.60
N THR A 103 -23.37 -4.18 -12.79
CA THR A 103 -22.79 -5.52 -12.99
C THR A 103 -21.29 -5.49 -12.74
N ILE A 104 -20.60 -4.46 -13.27
CA ILE A 104 -19.15 -4.26 -13.08
C ILE A 104 -18.84 -4.01 -11.60
N SER A 105 -19.60 -3.13 -10.95
CA SER A 105 -19.45 -2.84 -9.52
C SER A 105 -19.62 -4.09 -8.68
N ARG A 106 -20.68 -4.88 -8.92
CA ARG A 106 -20.92 -6.14 -8.21
C ARG A 106 -19.79 -7.15 -8.43
N PHE A 107 -19.26 -7.24 -9.64
CA PHE A 107 -18.11 -8.09 -9.91
C PHE A 107 -16.89 -7.67 -9.08
N LEU A 108 -16.52 -6.38 -9.11
CA LEU A 108 -15.38 -5.84 -8.36
C LEU A 108 -15.53 -6.07 -6.85
N SER A 109 -16.70 -5.76 -6.28
CA SER A 109 -16.95 -5.98 -4.85
C SER A 109 -16.83 -7.44 -4.45
N LYS A 110 -17.30 -8.36 -5.30
CA LYS A 110 -17.26 -9.80 -5.00
C LYS A 110 -15.86 -10.39 -5.21
N ALA A 111 -15.12 -9.89 -6.20
CA ALA A 111 -13.76 -10.33 -6.51
C ALA A 111 -12.67 -9.64 -5.66
N ASN A 112 -13.04 -8.71 -4.76
CA ASN A 112 -12.11 -7.85 -4.03
C ASN A 112 -10.96 -8.61 -3.35
N ASN A 113 -11.25 -9.78 -2.77
CA ASN A 113 -10.25 -10.58 -2.03
C ASN A 113 -9.25 -11.30 -2.93
N ILE A 114 -9.56 -11.48 -4.21
CA ILE A 114 -8.74 -12.25 -5.18
C ILE A 114 -8.19 -11.38 -6.31
N ILE A 115 -8.69 -10.15 -6.47
CA ILE A 115 -8.32 -9.29 -7.61
C ILE A 115 -6.85 -8.90 -7.58
N TYR A 116 -6.28 -8.74 -6.38
CA TYR A 116 -4.86 -8.47 -6.19
C TYR A 116 -3.99 -9.63 -6.67
N GLU A 117 -4.34 -10.86 -6.29
CA GLU A 117 -3.64 -12.07 -6.73
C GLU A 117 -3.67 -12.22 -8.25
N LEU A 118 -4.86 -12.04 -8.86
CA LEU A 118 -5.01 -12.09 -10.32
C LEU A 118 -4.20 -10.99 -11.03
N PHE A 119 -4.14 -9.79 -10.45
CA PHE A 119 -3.34 -8.70 -11.00
C PHE A 119 -1.84 -9.01 -10.93
N CYS A 120 -1.35 -9.57 -9.83
CA CYS A 120 0.04 -10.02 -9.71
C CYS A 120 0.37 -11.08 -10.78
N GLN A 121 -0.48 -12.10 -10.94
CA GLN A 121 -0.30 -13.11 -11.98
C GLN A 121 -0.25 -12.51 -13.39
N PHE A 122 -1.10 -11.51 -13.67
CA PHE A 122 -1.11 -10.80 -14.94
C PHE A 122 0.21 -10.07 -15.20
N VAL A 123 0.70 -9.30 -14.21
CA VAL A 123 1.96 -8.55 -14.32
C VAL A 123 3.16 -9.47 -14.47
N GLU A 124 3.24 -10.54 -13.68
CA GLU A 124 4.32 -11.53 -13.78
C GLU A 124 4.42 -12.15 -15.17
N LYS A 125 3.28 -12.44 -15.81
CA LYS A 125 3.25 -12.98 -17.17
C LYS A 125 3.60 -11.94 -18.21
N LEU A 126 3.10 -10.72 -18.06
CA LEU A 126 3.44 -9.61 -18.93
C LEU A 126 4.96 -9.37 -18.95
N LEU A 127 5.60 -9.37 -17.78
CA LEU A 127 7.05 -9.20 -17.64
C LEU A 127 7.83 -10.35 -18.31
N LYS A 128 7.37 -11.59 -18.15
CA LYS A 128 7.97 -12.76 -18.82
C LYS A 128 7.87 -12.67 -20.35
N LEU A 129 6.73 -12.23 -20.88
CA LEU A 129 6.51 -12.12 -22.33
C LEU A 129 7.26 -10.94 -22.96
N SER A 130 7.53 -9.90 -22.20
CA SER A 130 8.24 -8.70 -22.67
C SER A 130 9.75 -8.75 -22.43
N GLU A 131 10.27 -9.87 -21.90
CA GLU A 131 11.69 -10.04 -21.53
C GLU A 131 12.24 -8.91 -20.62
N ILE A 132 11.35 -8.22 -19.88
CA ILE A 132 11.74 -7.10 -19.03
C ILE A 132 12.41 -7.64 -17.77
N THR A 133 13.68 -7.28 -17.58
CA THR A 133 14.43 -7.59 -16.37
C THR A 133 13.85 -6.84 -15.17
N THR A 134 13.42 -7.55 -14.14
CA THR A 134 12.86 -6.98 -12.90
C THR A 134 13.92 -6.42 -11.94
N GLU A 135 15.21 -6.51 -12.30
CA GLU A 135 16.33 -6.06 -11.46
C GLU A 135 16.33 -4.54 -11.23
N THR A 136 15.85 -3.75 -12.19
CA THR A 136 15.81 -2.28 -12.11
C THR A 136 14.49 -1.74 -12.65
N ILE A 137 13.65 -1.20 -11.77
CA ILE A 137 12.39 -0.56 -12.14
C ILE A 137 12.61 0.96 -12.15
N TYR A 138 12.55 1.58 -13.33
CA TYR A 138 12.55 3.04 -13.47
C TYR A 138 11.11 3.52 -13.50
N ILE A 139 10.61 3.99 -12.36
CA ILE A 139 9.28 4.63 -12.26
C ILE A 139 9.48 6.10 -12.61
N ASP A 140 9.08 6.49 -13.81
CA ASP A 140 9.15 7.89 -14.26
C ASP A 140 8.34 8.80 -13.32
N GLY A 141 8.96 9.91 -12.90
CA GLY A 141 8.37 11.06 -12.19
C GLY A 141 7.57 10.86 -10.91
N THR A 142 7.29 9.65 -10.44
CA THR A 142 6.35 9.44 -9.32
C THR A 142 7.11 9.28 -8.01
N LYS A 143 7.29 10.40 -7.30
CA LYS A 143 7.78 10.41 -5.92
C LYS A 143 6.69 9.85 -5.00
N ILE A 144 6.66 8.54 -4.81
CA ILE A 144 5.81 7.91 -3.80
C ILE A 144 6.46 8.15 -2.44
N GLU A 145 6.07 9.24 -1.77
CA GLU A 145 6.44 9.46 -0.38
C GLU A 145 5.66 8.44 0.48
N ALA A 146 6.34 7.38 0.92
CA ALA A 146 5.74 6.28 1.68
C ALA A 146 5.19 6.66 3.07
N TYR A 147 5.07 7.95 3.41
CA TYR A 147 4.44 8.42 4.65
C TYR A 147 3.94 9.88 4.53
N ALA A 148 2.87 10.10 3.78
CA ALA A 148 2.27 11.42 3.51
C ALA A 148 1.45 11.99 4.70
N ASN A 149 2.05 12.13 5.88
CA ASN A 149 1.46 13.00 6.90
C ASN A 149 1.83 14.45 6.56
N LYS A 150 0.83 15.33 6.34
CA LYS A 150 1.00 16.74 5.92
C LYS A 150 1.94 17.57 6.83
N TYR A 151 2.27 17.05 8.03
CA TYR A 151 3.11 17.69 9.04
C TYR A 151 4.37 16.89 9.41
N SER A 152 4.90 16.03 8.53
CA SER A 152 6.10 15.22 8.79
C SER A 152 7.44 15.92 8.49
N PHE A 153 7.43 17.13 7.93
CA PHE A 153 8.67 17.84 7.61
C PHE A 153 9.42 18.26 8.88
N VAL A 154 10.59 17.67 9.09
CA VAL A 154 11.52 18.00 10.17
C VAL A 154 12.65 18.85 9.61
N TRP A 155 12.85 20.04 10.18
CA TRP A 155 13.88 20.99 9.74
C TRP A 155 15.15 20.82 10.57
N LYS A 156 16.28 20.42 9.95
CA LYS A 156 17.58 20.18 10.63
C LYS A 156 17.97 21.32 11.58
N LYS A 157 17.93 22.56 11.10
CA LYS A 157 18.26 23.76 11.90
C LYS A 157 17.38 23.90 13.15
N SER A 158 16.08 23.66 13.02
CA SER A 158 15.15 23.74 14.14
C SER A 158 15.38 22.59 15.12
N THR A 159 15.61 21.37 14.62
CA THR A 159 15.89 20.19 15.44
C THR A 159 17.16 20.37 16.26
N LEU A 160 18.25 20.89 15.67
CA LEU A 160 19.49 21.20 16.39
C LEU A 160 19.24 22.21 17.51
N LYS A 161 18.58 23.34 17.21
CA LYS A 161 18.24 24.35 18.21
C LYS A 161 17.39 23.79 19.37
N TYR A 162 16.44 22.92 19.08
CA TYR A 162 15.60 22.29 20.11
C TYR A 162 16.33 21.21 20.91
N LYS A 163 17.29 20.51 20.30
CA LYS A 163 18.16 19.54 20.97
C LYS A 163 19.12 20.23 21.93
N GLU A 164 19.81 21.28 21.50
CA GLU A 164 20.71 22.08 22.36
C GLU A 164 19.95 22.61 23.59
N ARG A 165 18.78 23.21 23.37
CA ARG A 165 17.93 23.68 24.48
C ARG A 165 17.45 22.54 25.38
N LEU A 166 17.23 21.34 24.83
CA LEU A 166 16.86 20.17 25.64
C LEU A 166 18.04 19.74 26.53
N GLU A 167 19.25 19.70 26.00
CA GLU A 167 20.47 19.34 26.73
C GLU A 167 20.72 20.31 27.91
N GLU A 168 20.53 21.62 27.70
CA GLU A 168 20.58 22.61 28.79
C GLU A 168 19.56 22.31 29.90
N ASN A 169 18.32 21.96 29.54
CA ASN A 169 17.29 21.60 30.52
C ASN A 169 17.60 20.28 31.23
N ILE A 170 18.27 19.33 30.56
CA ILE A 170 18.70 18.07 31.16
C ILE A 170 19.76 18.33 32.23
N LEU A 171 20.76 19.18 31.95
CA LEU A 171 21.77 19.56 32.93
C LEU A 171 21.14 20.23 34.16
N GLN A 172 20.18 21.14 33.96
CA GLN A 172 19.44 21.75 35.06
C GLN A 172 18.64 20.72 35.87
N LEU A 173 18.01 19.75 35.21
CA LEU A 173 17.27 18.68 35.88
C LEU A 173 18.20 17.79 36.72
N ILE A 174 19.38 17.47 36.19
CA ILE A 174 20.42 16.70 36.88
C ILE A 174 20.85 17.44 38.14
N ASP A 175 21.17 18.74 38.04
CA ASP A 175 21.55 19.57 39.19
C ASP A 175 20.44 19.63 40.26
N GLU A 176 19.19 19.83 39.84
CA GLU A 176 18.03 19.87 40.75
C GLU A 176 17.80 18.51 41.44
N PHE A 177 17.97 17.43 40.69
CA PHE A 177 17.81 16.06 41.18
C PHE A 177 18.90 15.72 42.19
N ASN A 178 20.17 15.97 41.85
CA ASN A 178 21.33 15.70 42.69
C ASN A 178 21.23 16.46 44.01
N LYS A 179 20.80 17.73 43.99
CA LYS A 179 20.52 18.51 45.21
C LYS A 179 19.37 17.95 46.04
N TYR A 180 18.33 17.41 45.41
CA TYR A 180 17.15 16.92 46.14
C TYR A 180 17.36 15.53 46.76
N PHE A 181 18.04 14.63 46.06
CA PHE A 181 18.29 13.26 46.52
C PHE A 181 19.67 13.06 47.16
N ASN A 182 20.50 14.10 47.19
CA ASN A 182 21.89 14.05 47.65
C ASN A 182 22.69 12.94 46.94
N LYS A 183 22.71 13.05 45.61
CA LYS A 183 23.36 12.12 44.68
C LYS A 183 24.31 12.88 43.75
N GLU A 184 25.19 12.14 43.09
CA GLU A 184 26.11 12.65 42.07
C GLU A 184 25.93 11.81 40.81
N LEU A 185 24.78 11.96 40.16
CA LEU A 185 24.51 11.32 38.86
C LEU A 185 24.75 12.34 37.75
N ASP A 186 25.39 11.91 36.66
CA ASP A 186 25.75 12.79 35.54
C ASP A 186 24.89 12.52 34.30
N ASN A 187 24.08 11.45 34.31
CA ASN A 187 23.31 11.01 33.16
C ASN A 187 21.82 10.93 33.50
N ILE A 188 20.99 11.39 32.55
CA ILE A 188 19.54 11.31 32.65
C ILE A 188 19.02 9.86 32.72
N PHE A 189 19.71 8.91 32.07
CA PHE A 189 19.32 7.50 32.12
C PHE A 189 19.54 6.90 33.52
N ASP A 190 20.60 7.30 34.22
CA ASP A 190 20.87 6.86 35.59
C ASP A 190 19.82 7.42 36.57
N ILE A 191 19.42 8.69 36.37
CA ILE A 191 18.33 9.33 37.10
C ILE A 191 17.01 8.57 36.88
N LEU A 192 16.72 8.16 35.64
CA LEU A 192 15.52 7.40 35.32
C LEU A 192 15.50 6.05 36.04
N SER A 193 16.60 5.29 35.97
CA SER A 193 16.70 4.00 36.67
C SER A 193 16.47 4.16 38.17
N PHE A 194 17.07 5.17 38.80
CA PHE A 194 16.85 5.46 40.22
C PHE A 194 15.39 5.80 40.53
N LEU A 195 14.75 6.64 39.72
CA LEU A 195 13.37 7.07 39.95
C LEU A 195 12.36 5.92 39.73
N GLU A 196 12.66 4.97 38.85
CA GLU A 196 11.83 3.79 38.61
C GLU A 196 11.89 2.81 39.79
N GLU A 197 13.06 2.66 40.42
CA GLU A 197 13.22 1.84 41.63
C GLU A 197 12.41 2.34 42.83
N LEU A 198 12.18 3.66 42.92
CA LEU A 198 11.44 4.28 44.03
C LEU A 198 9.94 3.95 44.06
N LYS A 199 9.40 3.25 43.05
CA LYS A 199 7.98 2.83 42.96
C LYS A 199 6.99 3.96 43.34
N ILE A 200 7.18 5.14 42.75
CA ILE A 200 6.43 6.36 43.06
C ILE A 200 4.93 6.17 42.72
N HIS A 201 4.04 6.44 43.67
CA HIS A 201 2.59 6.40 43.44
C HIS A 201 2.14 7.62 42.60
N LYS A 202 1.84 7.40 41.31
CA LYS A 202 1.47 8.46 40.37
C LYS A 202 0.05 8.97 40.64
N VAL A 203 -0.11 10.30 40.71
CA VAL A 203 -1.42 10.95 40.86
C VAL A 203 -1.74 11.81 39.65
N PHE A 204 -2.98 11.73 39.15
CA PHE A 204 -3.47 12.48 37.99
C PHE A 204 -4.81 13.15 38.28
N GLY A 205 -5.15 14.21 37.54
CA GLY A 205 -6.46 14.88 37.61
C GLY A 205 -6.45 16.26 38.25
N ARG A 206 -7.54 17.02 38.02
CA ARG A 206 -7.71 18.39 38.51
C ARG A 206 -7.82 18.41 40.04
N GLY A 207 -7.12 19.34 40.70
CA GLY A 207 -7.12 19.48 42.16
C GLY A 207 -6.21 18.49 42.91
N LYS A 208 -5.48 17.62 42.20
CA LYS A 208 -4.46 16.75 42.79
C LYS A 208 -3.06 17.37 42.63
N ARG A 209 -2.27 17.40 43.69
CA ARG A 209 -0.89 17.89 43.68
C ARG A 209 0.07 16.70 43.47
N LYS A 210 0.85 16.75 42.39
CA LYS A 210 1.90 15.77 42.12
C LYS A 210 3.04 15.93 43.13
N SER A 211 3.62 14.80 43.55
CA SER A 211 4.81 14.82 44.40
C SER A 211 6.02 15.31 43.59
N LYS A 212 7.08 15.75 44.27
CA LYS A 212 8.28 16.23 43.59
C LYS A 212 8.97 15.09 42.84
N GLU A 213 8.97 13.89 43.41
CA GLU A 213 9.51 12.67 42.81
C GLU A 213 8.74 12.30 41.53
N GLN A 214 7.40 12.39 41.54
CA GLN A 214 6.60 12.16 40.33
C GLN A 214 6.94 13.19 39.24
N LEU A 215 7.14 14.46 39.59
CA LEU A 215 7.52 15.50 38.65
C LEU A 215 8.90 15.25 38.04
N PHE A 216 9.88 14.81 38.85
CA PHE A 216 11.20 14.41 38.34
C PHE A 216 11.09 13.24 37.37
N LEU A 217 10.32 12.20 37.72
CA LEU A 217 10.13 11.03 36.86
C LEU A 217 9.50 11.42 35.52
N GLU A 218 8.42 12.21 35.53
CA GLU A 218 7.75 12.64 34.31
C GLU A 218 8.65 13.54 33.43
N LYS A 219 9.41 14.46 34.04
CA LYS A 219 10.37 15.29 33.30
C LYS A 219 11.48 14.45 32.69
N ALA A 220 12.09 13.55 33.47
CA ALA A 220 13.19 12.71 33.01
C ALA A 220 12.75 11.80 31.86
N GLN A 221 11.55 11.20 31.95
CA GLN A 221 10.98 10.38 30.87
C GLN A 221 10.75 11.21 29.61
N SER A 222 10.12 12.39 29.75
CA SER A 222 9.88 13.29 28.62
C SER A 222 11.17 13.74 27.93
N TYR A 223 12.21 14.03 28.71
CA TYR A 223 13.50 14.46 28.16
C TYR A 223 14.24 13.32 27.46
N ALA A 224 14.25 12.11 28.03
CA ALA A 224 14.84 10.94 27.39
C ALA A 224 14.13 10.59 26.06
N GLU A 225 12.80 10.61 26.03
CA GLU A 225 12.03 10.40 24.80
C GLU A 225 12.35 11.45 23.73
N ARG A 226 12.41 12.73 24.11
CA ARG A 226 12.72 13.82 23.19
C ARG A 226 14.16 13.77 22.69
N LEU A 227 15.09 13.36 23.55
CA LEU A 227 16.50 13.19 23.17
C LEU A 227 16.61 12.13 22.08
N ASN A 228 16.04 10.93 22.31
CA ASN A 228 15.97 9.85 21.32
C ASN A 228 15.26 10.28 20.03
N LYS A 229 14.18 11.05 20.14
CA LYS A 229 13.47 11.58 18.98
C LYS A 229 14.35 12.49 18.13
N TYR A 230 15.09 13.41 18.74
CA TYR A 230 15.96 14.34 18.02
C TYR A 230 17.21 13.67 17.47
N THR A 231 17.80 12.68 18.17
CA THR A 231 18.92 11.89 17.63
C THR A 231 18.49 11.11 16.40
N ASN A 232 17.36 10.41 16.46
CA ASN A 232 16.84 9.67 15.31
C ASN A 232 16.56 10.60 14.11
N TYR A 233 16.01 11.79 14.36
CA TYR A 233 15.82 12.78 13.30
C TYR A 233 17.11 13.24 12.65
N LEU A 234 18.17 13.44 13.43
CA LEU A 234 19.46 13.86 12.89
C LEU A 234 20.17 12.74 12.14
N GLU A 235 20.06 11.49 12.60
CA GLU A 235 20.58 10.31 11.89
C GLU A 235 19.91 10.13 10.52
N ILE A 236 18.58 10.26 10.46
CA ILE A 236 17.83 10.16 9.20
C ILE A 236 18.19 11.30 8.22
N LEU A 237 18.43 12.51 8.75
CA LEU A 237 18.73 13.69 7.93
C LEU A 237 20.14 13.68 7.33
N GLY A 238 21.07 12.85 7.85
CA GLY A 238 22.46 12.78 7.39
C GLY A 238 23.28 14.05 7.66
N GLU A 239 24.54 14.06 7.20
CA GLU A 239 25.45 15.22 7.24
C GLU A 239 24.99 16.38 6.35
#